data_AF-A0A4U3FDH3-F1
#
_entry.id   AF-A0A4U3FDH3-F1
#
_cell.length_a   1.000
_cell.length_b   1.000
_cell.length_c   1.000
_cell.angle_alpha   90.00
_cell.angle_beta   90.00
_cell.angle_gamma   90.00
#
_symmetry.space_group_name_H-M   'P 1'
#
loop_
_entity.id
_entity.type
_entity.pdbx_description
1 polymer ?
#
loop_
_entity_poly.entity_id
_entity_poly.type
_entity_poly.pdbx_seq_one_letter_code
_entity_poly.pdbx_strand_id
1 'polypeptide(L)'
;MLWISRNIRFELNILHYDYPLERVECLYDDWLTVQLIAQDENGLQWEASSSCMFAKELQDLRDWFGSIRVQNVVWQTFFFMEPELSFTYIPNGTVEIGISQSFYPKALMEHGRQTVEKSLIMELPEDVLYDLIQQLDHMIVEFPQRSTKQ
;
A
#
# COMPACT_ATOMS: atom_id res chain seq x y z
N MET A 1 3.34 7.19 3.46
CA MET A 1 3.69 7.25 2.04
C MET A 1 2.60 8.05 1.36
N LEU A 2 2.87 9.32 1.14
CA LEU A 2 1.99 10.26 0.47
C LEU A 2 2.33 10.29 -1.03
N TRP A 3 1.31 10.10 -1.85
CA TRP A 3 1.35 10.23 -3.29
C TRP A 3 0.17 11.09 -3.74
N ILE A 4 0.48 12.21 -4.38
CA ILE A 4 -0.51 13.10 -4.97
C ILE A 4 -0.30 13.12 -6.48
N SER A 5 -1.36 12.90 -7.24
CA SER A 5 -1.37 12.96 -8.70
C SER A 5 -2.58 13.77 -9.13
N ARG A 6 -2.34 15.01 -9.59
CA ARG A 6 -3.40 15.99 -9.89
C ARG A 6 -4.34 16.19 -8.70
N ASN A 7 -5.60 15.77 -8.82
CA ASN A 7 -6.69 15.83 -7.85
C ASN A 7 -6.91 14.50 -7.11
N ILE A 8 -6.04 13.51 -7.31
CA ILE A 8 -6.09 12.21 -6.63
C ILE A 8 -5.03 12.20 -5.51
N ARG A 9 -5.39 11.70 -4.33
CA ARG A 9 -4.48 11.51 -3.20
C ARG A 9 -4.52 10.07 -2.75
N PHE A 10 -3.36 9.48 -2.55
CA PHE A 10 -3.18 8.22 -1.87
C PHE A 10 -2.17 8.43 -0.74
N GLU A 11 -2.55 8.07 0.47
CA GLU A 11 -1.66 8.12 1.61
C GLU A 11 -1.79 6.85 2.45
N LEU A 12 -0.67 6.16 2.56
CA LEU A 12 -0.55 4.94 3.36
C LEU A 12 0.29 5.24 4.59
N ASN A 13 -0.25 5.05 5.79
CA ASN A 13 0.46 5.24 7.06
C ASN A 13 0.49 3.93 7.83
N ILE A 14 1.64 3.62 8.44
CA ILE A 14 1.75 2.50 9.38
C ILE A 14 1.50 3.06 10.77
N LEU A 15 0.49 2.53 11.47
CA LEU A 15 0.10 3.03 12.79
C LEU A 15 0.91 2.34 13.90
N HIS A 16 0.93 1.02 13.86
CA HIS A 16 1.64 0.17 14.81
C HIS A 16 1.69 -1.27 14.28
N TYR A 17 2.40 -2.14 14.99
CA TYR A 17 2.26 -3.58 14.81
C TYR A 17 0.99 -4.06 15.51
N ASP A 18 0.32 -5.04 14.93
CA ASP A 18 -0.89 -5.63 15.51
C ASP A 18 -0.58 -6.34 16.84
N TYR A 19 0.61 -6.95 16.91
CA TYR A 19 1.11 -7.61 18.11
C TYR A 19 2.24 -6.81 18.80
N PRO A 20 2.22 -6.69 20.14
CA PRO A 20 3.28 -6.03 20.87
C PRO A 20 4.58 -6.85 20.83
N LEU A 21 5.73 -6.16 20.92
CA LEU A 21 7.08 -6.76 20.87
C LEU A 21 7.28 -7.91 21.87
N GLU A 22 6.66 -7.81 23.02
CA GLU A 22 6.75 -8.77 24.13
C GLU A 22 6.07 -10.11 23.81
N ARG A 23 5.31 -10.20 22.71
CA ARG A 23 4.54 -11.37 22.27
C ARG A 23 4.97 -11.92 20.91
N VAL A 24 6.13 -11.50 20.40
CA VAL A 24 6.66 -12.03 19.13
C VAL A 24 7.16 -13.46 19.37
N GLU A 25 6.30 -14.43 19.13
CA GLU A 25 6.57 -15.86 19.24
C GLU A 25 6.80 -16.50 17.86
N CYS A 26 6.23 -15.93 16.79
CA CYS A 26 6.25 -16.51 15.46
C CYS A 26 6.35 -15.48 14.32
N LEU A 27 6.58 -15.98 13.10
CA LEU A 27 6.69 -15.17 11.87
C LEU A 27 5.42 -14.36 11.57
N TYR A 28 4.26 -14.82 12.07
CA TYR A 28 2.99 -14.14 11.86
C TYR A 28 2.80 -12.92 12.76
N ASP A 29 3.71 -12.62 13.69
CA ASP A 29 3.54 -11.48 14.60
C ASP A 29 4.00 -10.14 13.98
N ASP A 30 4.46 -10.17 12.72
CA ASP A 30 4.91 -9.00 11.95
C ASP A 30 3.78 -8.29 11.18
N TRP A 31 2.52 -8.54 11.54
CA TRP A 31 1.38 -7.78 11.03
C TRP A 31 1.45 -6.32 11.47
N LEU A 32 1.16 -5.45 10.51
CA LEU A 32 1.06 -4.02 10.65
C LEU A 32 -0.39 -3.59 10.53
N THR A 33 -0.82 -2.73 11.44
CA THR A 33 -2.05 -1.96 11.29
C THR A 33 -1.75 -0.75 10.43
N VAL A 34 -2.43 -0.68 9.29
CA VAL A 34 -2.22 0.31 8.25
C VAL A 34 -3.43 1.21 8.13
N GLN A 35 -3.20 2.50 7.97
CA GLN A 35 -4.21 3.49 7.64
C GLN A 35 -4.05 3.92 6.18
N LEU A 36 -5.16 3.90 5.46
CA LEU A 36 -5.31 4.51 4.15
C LEU A 36 -6.10 5.80 4.28
N ILE A 37 -5.55 6.90 3.78
CA ILE A 37 -6.28 8.15 3.51
C ILE A 37 -6.26 8.35 2.00
N ALA A 38 -7.43 8.44 1.38
CA ALA A 38 -7.55 8.52 -0.07
C ALA A 38 -8.52 9.61 -0.52
N GLN A 39 -8.25 10.18 -1.69
CA GLN A 39 -9.15 11.04 -2.43
C GLN A 39 -9.15 10.60 -3.90
N ASP A 40 -10.33 10.40 -4.48
CA ASP A 40 -10.46 10.10 -5.91
C ASP A 40 -10.53 11.37 -6.78
N GLU A 41 -10.55 11.18 -8.10
CA GLU A 41 -10.59 12.27 -9.07
C GLU A 41 -11.87 13.13 -8.99
N ASN A 42 -12.95 12.59 -8.42
CA ASN A 42 -14.22 13.27 -8.22
C ASN A 42 -14.28 14.02 -6.88
N GLY A 43 -13.21 13.95 -6.08
CA GLY A 43 -13.10 14.59 -4.77
C GLY A 43 -13.74 13.79 -3.63
N LEU A 44 -14.16 12.53 -3.86
CA LEU A 44 -14.57 11.66 -2.77
C LEU A 44 -13.35 11.35 -1.91
N GLN A 45 -13.41 11.77 -0.64
CA GLN A 45 -12.40 11.48 0.36
C GLN A 45 -12.87 10.40 1.31
N TRP A 46 -11.97 9.51 1.71
CA TRP A 46 -12.23 8.55 2.76
C TRP A 46 -10.95 8.17 3.50
N GLU A 47 -11.17 7.61 4.68
CA GLU A 47 -10.14 7.08 5.54
C GLU A 47 -10.59 5.70 6.02
N ALA A 48 -9.65 4.76 6.06
CA ALA A 48 -9.87 3.42 6.56
C ALA A 48 -8.59 2.87 7.20
N SER A 49 -8.74 1.92 8.11
CA SER A 49 -7.61 1.27 8.77
C SER A 49 -7.87 -0.23 8.90
N SER A 50 -6.83 -1.05 8.72
CA SER A 50 -6.91 -2.51 8.83
C SER A 50 -5.54 -3.09 9.22
N SER A 51 -5.54 -4.21 9.94
CA SER A 51 -4.34 -5.03 10.16
C SER A 51 -4.21 -6.02 9.00
N CYS A 52 -3.51 -5.61 7.95
CA CYS A 52 -3.58 -6.29 6.65
C CYS A 52 -2.26 -6.30 5.86
N MET A 53 -1.15 -5.91 6.48
CA MET A 53 0.15 -5.87 5.80
C MET A 53 1.23 -6.44 6.70
N PHE A 54 2.12 -7.26 6.17
CA PHE A 54 3.33 -7.67 6.87
C PHE A 54 4.44 -6.62 6.72
N ALA A 55 5.28 -6.48 7.74
CA ALA A 55 6.47 -5.63 7.66
C ALA A 55 7.40 -5.99 6.47
N LYS A 56 7.46 -7.26 6.07
CA LYS A 56 8.23 -7.71 4.91
C LYS A 56 7.67 -7.15 3.59
N GLU A 57 6.35 -6.96 3.49
CA GLU A 57 5.71 -6.46 2.27
C GLU A 57 6.03 -4.98 2.01
N LEU A 58 6.41 -4.20 3.02
CA LEU A 58 6.97 -2.86 2.81
C LEU A 58 8.27 -2.92 2.01
N GLN A 59 9.14 -3.88 2.32
CA GLN A 59 10.39 -4.10 1.59
C GLN A 59 10.10 -4.59 0.17
N ASP A 60 9.14 -5.52 0.01
CA ASP A 60 8.79 -6.03 -1.31
C ASP A 60 8.15 -4.94 -2.20
N LEU A 61 7.30 -4.08 -1.65
CA LEU A 61 6.74 -2.93 -2.35
C LEU A 61 7.84 -1.94 -2.76
N ARG A 62 8.79 -1.67 -1.85
CA ARG A 62 9.94 -0.81 -2.13
C ARG A 62 10.80 -1.37 -3.25
N ASP A 63 11.06 -2.67 -3.24
CA ASP A 63 11.84 -3.34 -4.29
C ASP A 63 11.08 -3.42 -5.62
N TRP A 64 9.76 -3.56 -5.57
CA TRP A 64 8.90 -3.46 -6.74
C TRP A 64 9.00 -2.07 -7.40
N PHE A 65 8.88 -0.99 -6.63
CA PHE A 65 9.14 0.37 -7.14
C PHE A 65 10.58 0.53 -7.66
N GLY A 66 11.57 -0.06 -6.97
CA GLY A 66 12.96 -0.11 -7.42
C GLY A 66 13.11 -0.77 -8.80
N SER A 67 12.35 -1.85 -9.06
CA SER A 67 12.35 -2.54 -10.35
C SER A 67 11.78 -1.68 -11.48
N ILE A 68 10.76 -0.86 -11.20
CA ILE A 68 10.20 0.13 -12.14
C ILE A 68 11.26 1.17 -12.50
N ARG A 69 11.98 1.67 -11.49
CA ARG A 69 13.01 2.71 -11.68
C ARG A 69 14.13 2.26 -12.62
N VAL A 70 14.56 1.01 -12.53
CA VAL A 70 15.61 0.45 -13.40
C VAL A 70 15.07 -0.19 -14.68
N GLN A 71 13.78 0.02 -14.99
CA GLN A 71 13.09 -0.54 -16.16
C GLN A 71 13.18 -2.07 -16.27
N ASN A 72 13.26 -2.77 -15.13
CA ASN A 72 13.37 -4.22 -15.04
C ASN A 72 12.18 -4.82 -14.28
N VAL A 73 10.97 -4.36 -14.63
CA VAL A 73 9.73 -4.80 -13.98
C VAL A 73 9.44 -6.24 -14.38
N VAL A 74 9.65 -7.18 -13.45
CA VAL A 74 9.36 -8.61 -13.67
C VAL A 74 7.86 -8.89 -13.53
N TRP A 75 7.20 -8.22 -12.59
CA TRP A 75 5.77 -8.40 -12.29
C TRP A 75 5.04 -7.07 -12.46
N GLN A 76 4.04 -7.06 -13.34
CA GLN A 76 3.23 -5.85 -13.57
C GLN A 76 2.41 -5.47 -12.35
N THR A 77 1.93 -6.44 -11.59
CA THR A 77 1.11 -6.21 -10.40
C THR A 77 1.80 -6.73 -9.16
N PHE A 78 1.85 -5.89 -8.14
CA PHE A 78 2.21 -6.22 -6.77
C PHE A 78 0.93 -6.45 -5.96
N PHE A 79 0.87 -7.61 -5.28
CA PHE A 79 -0.23 -7.98 -4.40
C PHE A 79 0.31 -8.18 -2.98
N PHE A 80 -0.49 -7.77 -2.00
CA PHE A 80 -0.29 -8.13 -0.61
C PHE A 80 -0.97 -9.47 -0.32
N MET A 81 -0.64 -10.08 0.83
CA MET A 81 -1.27 -11.31 1.29
C MET A 81 -2.78 -11.10 1.52
N GLU A 82 -3.14 -9.99 2.16
CA GLU A 82 -4.53 -9.59 2.30
C GLU A 82 -4.94 -8.69 1.12
N PRO A 83 -6.14 -8.89 0.53
CA PRO A 83 -6.49 -8.32 -0.77
C PRO A 83 -6.96 -6.84 -0.70
N GLU A 84 -6.70 -6.10 0.38
CA GLU A 84 -7.17 -4.72 0.54
C GLU A 84 -6.50 -3.75 -0.43
N LEU A 85 -5.25 -4.01 -0.84
CA LEU A 85 -4.48 -3.17 -1.76
C LEU A 85 -3.81 -3.99 -2.86
N SER A 86 -3.63 -3.35 -4.00
CA SER A 86 -2.73 -3.82 -5.06
C SER A 86 -2.14 -2.64 -5.83
N PHE A 87 -0.98 -2.84 -6.43
CA PHE A 87 -0.33 -1.85 -7.28
C PHE A 87 -0.03 -2.46 -8.64
N THR A 88 -0.62 -1.94 -9.71
CA THR A 88 -0.39 -2.38 -11.08
C THR A 88 0.33 -1.30 -11.87
N TYR A 89 1.55 -1.58 -12.31
CA TYR A 89 2.30 -0.70 -13.19
C TYR A 89 1.77 -0.81 -14.62
N ILE A 90 1.30 0.31 -15.15
CA ILE A 90 0.85 0.46 -16.53
C ILE A 90 2.01 1.12 -17.30
N PRO A 91 2.48 0.51 -18.41
CA PRO A 91 3.51 1.12 -19.24
C PRO A 91 3.14 2.57 -19.60
N ASN A 92 4.15 3.45 -19.62
CA ASN A 92 4.05 4.92 -19.75
C ASN A 92 4.03 5.71 -18.42
N GLY A 93 4.48 5.11 -17.32
CA GLY A 93 4.73 5.85 -16.08
C GLY A 93 3.47 6.10 -15.25
N THR A 94 2.55 5.14 -15.23
CA THR A 94 1.32 5.20 -14.44
C THR A 94 1.21 3.97 -13.55
N VAL A 95 0.64 4.12 -12.36
CA VAL A 95 0.26 3.00 -11.51
C VAL A 95 -1.23 3.07 -11.22
N GLU A 96 -1.91 1.95 -11.40
CA GLU A 96 -3.24 1.74 -10.86
C GLU A 96 -3.11 1.16 -9.45
N ILE A 97 -3.73 1.81 -8.47
CA ILE A 97 -3.82 1.33 -7.09
C ILE A 97 -5.22 0.75 -6.91
N GLY A 98 -5.31 -0.57 -6.76
CA GLY A 98 -6.56 -1.25 -6.41
C GLY A 98 -6.82 -1.15 -4.91
N ILE A 99 -8.06 -0.85 -4.54
CA ILE A 99 -8.52 -0.65 -3.16
C ILE A 99 -9.79 -1.48 -2.95
N SER A 100 -9.79 -2.36 -1.97
CA SER A 100 -10.91 -3.27 -1.73
C SER A 100 -11.13 -3.56 -0.23
N GLN A 101 -12.15 -4.36 0.07
CA GLN A 101 -12.49 -4.85 1.41
C GLN A 101 -12.50 -3.73 2.47
N SER A 102 -11.67 -3.87 3.51
CA SER A 102 -11.59 -2.98 4.66
C SER A 102 -11.22 -1.54 4.29
N PHE A 103 -10.53 -1.34 3.17
CA PHE A 103 -10.14 -0.02 2.66
C PHE A 103 -11.13 0.59 1.67
N TYR A 104 -12.16 -0.14 1.25
CA TYR A 104 -13.16 0.38 0.34
C TYR A 104 -13.96 1.53 0.98
N PRO A 105 -14.25 2.63 0.26
CA PRO A 105 -15.03 3.74 0.80
C PRO A 105 -16.45 3.30 1.19
N LYS A 106 -16.72 3.30 2.51
CA LYS A 106 -18.02 2.91 3.08
C LYS A 106 -19.20 3.70 2.50
N ALA A 107 -18.97 4.96 2.10
CA ALA A 107 -19.98 5.81 1.46
C ALA A 107 -20.51 5.25 0.12
N LEU A 108 -19.74 4.38 -0.54
CA LEU A 108 -20.13 3.75 -1.81
C LEU A 108 -20.68 2.32 -1.61
N MET A 109 -20.74 1.82 -0.38
CA MET A 109 -21.23 0.47 -0.12
C MET A 109 -22.75 0.40 -0.30
N GLU A 110 -23.20 -0.19 -1.40
CA GLU A 110 -24.61 -0.57 -1.60
C GLU A 110 -24.92 -1.85 -0.80
N HIS A 111 -26.06 -1.88 -0.12
CA HIS A 111 -26.50 -3.06 0.63
C HIS A 111 -26.63 -4.29 -0.28
N GLY A 112 -25.75 -5.27 -0.11
CA GLY A 112 -25.83 -6.59 -0.75
C GLY A 112 -24.82 -6.88 -1.87
N ARG A 113 -23.89 -5.98 -2.21
CA ARG A 113 -22.78 -6.33 -3.12
C ARG A 113 -21.63 -6.99 -2.34
N GLN A 114 -21.22 -8.17 -2.79
CA GLN A 114 -20.19 -9.01 -2.14
C GLN A 114 -18.75 -8.62 -2.48
N THR A 115 -18.51 -7.91 -3.58
CA THR A 115 -17.19 -7.42 -3.97
C THR A 115 -17.31 -6.00 -4.48
N VAL A 116 -16.62 -5.10 -3.79
CA VAL A 116 -16.51 -3.69 -4.15
C VAL A 116 -15.03 -3.36 -4.23
N GLU A 117 -14.57 -3.09 -5.45
CA GLU A 117 -13.22 -2.62 -5.75
C GLU A 117 -13.32 -1.18 -6.24
N LYS A 118 -12.32 -0.38 -5.89
CA LYS A 118 -12.10 0.97 -6.40
C LYS A 118 -10.66 1.07 -6.86
N SER A 119 -10.41 1.74 -7.98
CA SER A 119 -9.05 2.02 -8.43
C SER A 119 -8.74 3.50 -8.40
N LEU A 120 -7.47 3.82 -8.12
CA LEU A 120 -6.89 5.16 -8.29
C LEU A 120 -5.79 5.06 -9.35
N ILE A 121 -5.85 5.91 -10.38
CA ILE A 121 -4.85 5.93 -11.45
C ILE A 121 -3.89 7.10 -11.19
N MET A 122 -2.65 6.79 -10.84
CA MET A 122 -1.65 7.75 -10.37
C MET A 122 -0.50 7.89 -11.36
N GLU A 123 -0.13 9.12 -11.71
CA GLU A 123 1.09 9.39 -12.48
C GLU A 123 2.32 9.11 -11.60
N LEU A 124 3.30 8.40 -12.17
CA LEU A 124 4.54 7.98 -11.54
C LEU A 124 5.76 8.52 -12.33
N PRO A 125 5.98 9.85 -12.34
CA PRO A 125 7.23 10.41 -12.86
C PRO A 125 8.42 10.00 -11.98
N GLU A 126 9.64 10.13 -12.52
CA GLU A 126 10.86 9.62 -11.88
C GLU A 126 11.15 10.23 -10.50
N ASP A 127 10.87 11.53 -10.33
CA ASP A 127 11.00 12.26 -9.06
C ASP A 127 10.03 11.73 -8.01
N VAL A 128 8.77 11.52 -8.37
CA VAL A 128 7.76 10.92 -7.48
C VAL A 128 8.16 9.49 -7.11
N LEU A 129 8.62 8.69 -8.08
CA LEU A 129 9.10 7.33 -7.81
C LEU A 129 10.26 7.31 -6.81
N TYR A 130 11.21 8.24 -6.95
CA TYR A 130 12.31 8.40 -6.00
C TYR A 130 11.80 8.74 -4.59
N ASP A 131 10.86 9.68 -4.49
CA ASP A 131 10.28 10.09 -3.21
C ASP A 131 9.48 8.97 -2.54
N LEU A 132 8.73 8.18 -3.30
CA LEU A 132 7.99 7.02 -2.76
C LEU A 132 8.95 5.97 -2.20
N ILE A 133 10.05 5.67 -2.90
CA ILE A 133 11.09 4.75 -2.41
C ILE A 133 11.70 5.28 -1.12
N GLN A 134 12.03 6.58 -1.05
CA GLN A 134 12.57 7.18 0.18
C GLN A 134 11.59 7.10 1.34
N GLN A 135 10.31 7.36 1.11
CA GLN A 135 9.28 7.24 2.14
C GLN A 135 9.14 5.80 2.64
N LEU A 136 9.20 4.81 1.75
CA LEU A 136 9.20 3.40 2.12
C LEU A 136 10.46 3.01 2.90
N ASP A 137 11.64 3.49 2.49
CA ASP A 137 12.90 3.27 3.22
C ASP A 137 12.77 3.78 4.67
N HIS A 138 12.15 4.95 4.89
CA HIS A 138 11.87 5.45 6.26
C HIS A 138 10.90 4.55 7.03
N MET A 139 9.82 4.11 6.39
CA MET A 139 8.84 3.21 7.01
C MET A 139 9.44 1.87 7.40
N ILE A 140 10.34 1.32 6.58
CA ILE A 140 11.05 0.06 6.86
C ILE A 140 11.99 0.22 8.05
N VAL A 141 12.63 1.38 8.22
CA VAL A 141 13.49 1.66 9.40
C VAL A 141 12.65 1.79 10.66
N GLU A 142 11.48 2.42 10.59
CA GLU A 142 10.58 2.61 11.74
C GLU A 142 9.84 1.32 12.12
N PHE A 143 9.43 0.56 11.11
CA PHE A 143 8.69 -0.70 11.23
C PHE A 143 9.46 -1.86 10.57
N PRO A 144 10.65 -2.23 11.10
CA PRO A 144 11.44 -3.30 10.53
C PRO A 144 10.75 -4.66 10.68
N GLN A 145 11.01 -5.58 9.76
CA GLN A 145 10.63 -6.98 9.99
C GLN A 145 11.30 -7.47 11.30
N ARG A 146 10.50 -7.94 12.28
CA ARG A 146 11.02 -8.35 13.59
C ARG A 146 11.35 -9.84 13.59
N SER A 147 10.57 -10.63 12.87
CA SER A 147 10.76 -12.07 12.77
C SER A 147 11.80 -12.40 11.68
N THR A 148 13.03 -12.67 12.11
CA THR A 148 14.18 -12.90 11.22
C THR A 148 14.53 -14.37 11.00
N LYS A 149 13.76 -15.31 11.54
CA LYS A 149 14.08 -16.75 11.44
C LYS A 149 13.48 -17.38 10.19
N GLN A 150 14.28 -17.44 9.12
CA GLN A 150 14.16 -18.49 8.10
C GLN A 150 14.75 -19.80 8.62
#